data_AF-A0A165ECL5-F1
#
_entry.id   AF-A0A165ECL5-F1
#
_cell.length_a   1.000
_cell.length_b   1.000
_cell.length_c   1.000
_cell.angle_alpha   90.00
_cell.angle_beta   90.00
_cell.angle_gamma   90.00
#
_symmetry.space_group_name_H-M   'P 1'
#
loop_
_entity.id
_entity.type
_entity.pdbx_description
1 polymer ?
#
loop_
_entity_poly.entity_id
_entity_poly.type
_entity_poly.pdbx_seq_one_letter_code
_entity_poly.pdbx_strand_id
1 'polypeptide(L)'
;GKTTVFWAPLLAAQALGERGVTLYIVPTKLLSIQQSESARRVGLRAIALNEDTVRDAYYDKCDLYDELQSGEDVRITFLSPQMLAGERMMKLL
;
A
#
# COMPACT_ATOMS: atom_id res chain seq x y z
N GLY A 1 -0.74 10.65 16.18
CA GLY A 1 -1.78 11.69 16.15
C GLY A 1 -2.51 11.71 14.81
N LYS A 2 -1.98 12.40 13.80
CA LYS A 2 -2.67 12.60 12.50
C LYS A 2 -2.85 11.31 11.70
N THR A 3 -1.84 10.43 11.70
CA THR A 3 -1.86 9.17 10.95
C THR A 3 -2.98 8.22 11.40
N THR A 4 -3.32 8.24 12.70
CA THR A 4 -4.44 7.47 13.26
C THR A 4 -5.77 7.86 12.62
N VAL A 5 -5.96 9.14 12.27
CA VAL A 5 -7.18 9.61 11.61
C VAL A 5 -7.32 9.02 10.20
N PHE A 6 -6.20 8.83 9.49
CA PHE A 6 -6.22 8.19 8.16
C PHE A 6 -6.40 6.67 8.24
N TRP A 7 -5.97 6.03 9.32
CA TRP A 7 -6.07 4.57 9.48
C TRP A 7 -7.41 4.13 10.06
N ALA A 8 -8.06 4.94 10.89
CA ALA A 8 -9.34 4.63 11.51
C ALA A 8 -10.43 4.17 10.51
N PRO A 9 -10.68 4.86 9.38
CA PRO A 9 -11.69 4.39 8.42
C PRO A 9 -11.29 3.07 7.76
N LEU A 10 -10.00 2.81 7.54
CA LEU A 10 -9.52 1.56 6.95
C LEU A 10 -9.69 0.38 7.90
N LEU A 11 -9.39 0.60 9.18
CA LEU A 11 -9.61 -0.40 10.22
C LEU A 11 -11.09 -0.71 10.40
N ALA A 12 -11.95 0.30 10.32
CA ALA A 12 -13.41 0.12 10.36
C ALA A 12 -13.91 -0.70 9.16
N ALA A 13 -13.50 -0.32 7.94
CA ALA A 13 -13.85 -1.06 6.72
C ALA A 13 -13.35 -2.52 6.77
N GLN A 14 -12.13 -2.75 7.27
CA GLN A 14 -11.59 -4.10 7.45
C GLN A 14 -12.40 -4.91 8.46
N ALA A 15 -12.83 -4.31 9.57
CA ALA A 15 -13.66 -4.97 10.58
C ALA A 15 -15.07 -5.30 10.07
N LEU A 16 -15.57 -4.53 9.10
CA LEU A 16 -16.85 -4.78 8.42
C LEU A 16 -16.74 -5.81 7.29
N GLY A 17 -15.54 -6.30 6.98
CA GLY A 17 -15.30 -7.25 5.89
C GLY A 17 -15.44 -6.59 4.50
N GLU A 18 -15.23 -5.28 4.42
CA GLU A 18 -15.26 -4.56 3.14
C GLU A 18 -14.01 -4.87 2.30
N ARG A 19 -14.11 -4.53 1.01
CA ARG A 19 -13.03 -4.67 0.02
C ARG A 19 -12.67 -3.29 -0.48
N GLY A 20 -11.38 -2.97 -0.50
CA GLY A 20 -10.95 -1.68 -0.99
C GLY A 20 -9.45 -1.51 -1.03
N VAL A 21 -8.99 -0.64 -1.92
CA VAL A 21 -7.58 -0.28 -2.04
C VAL A 21 -7.45 1.21 -1.75
N THR A 22 -6.58 1.55 -0.80
CA THR A 22 -6.21 2.92 -0.47
C THR A 22 -4.81 3.21 -0.97
N LEU A 23 -4.66 4.29 -1.74
CA LEU A 23 -3.36 4.79 -2.17
C LEU A 23 -2.94 5.95 -1.27
N TYR A 24 -1.82 5.78 -0.57
CA TYR A 24 -1.25 6.79 0.32
C TYR A 24 0.06 7.31 -0.29
N ILE A 25 0.01 8.54 -0.80
CA ILE A 25 1.14 9.15 -1.49
C ILE A 25 2.09 9.78 -0.47
N VAL A 26 3.37 9.39 -0.51
CA VAL A 26 4.42 9.87 0.39
C VAL A 26 5.58 10.47 -0.40
N PRO A 27 6.30 11.49 0.12
CA PRO A 27 7.27 12.21 -0.68
C PRO A 27 8.59 11.44 -0.92
N THR A 28 8.87 10.38 -0.16
CA THR A 28 10.13 9.63 -0.26
C THR A 28 9.93 8.12 -0.18
N LYS A 29 10.86 7.37 -0.79
CA LYS A 29 10.91 5.90 -0.69
C LYS A 29 11.02 5.42 0.77
N LEU A 30 11.85 6.08 1.58
CA LEU A 30 12.02 5.72 2.99
C LEU A 30 10.71 5.86 3.78
N LEU A 31 9.94 6.92 3.52
CA LEU A 31 8.65 7.11 4.17
C LEU A 31 7.62 6.06 3.74
N SER A 32 7.70 5.53 2.51
CA SER A 32 6.76 4.47 2.10
C SER A 32 6.97 3.19 2.91
N ILE A 33 8.23 2.83 3.15
CA ILE A 33 8.60 1.69 3.99
C ILE A 33 8.15 1.94 5.44
N GLN A 34 8.57 3.06 6.05
CA GLN A 34 8.26 3.36 7.46
C GLN A 34 6.76 3.43 7.75
N GLN A 35 5.96 4.02 6.85
CA GLN A 35 4.52 4.10 7.02
C GLN A 35 3.86 2.72 6.80
N SER A 36 4.34 1.91 5.86
CA SER A 36 3.85 0.55 5.66
C SER A 36 4.09 -0.33 6.88
N GLU A 37 5.28 -0.28 7.49
CA GLU A 37 5.60 -1.01 8.70
C GLU A 37 4.72 -0.57 9.87
N SER A 38 4.53 0.74 10.01
CA SER A 38 3.69 1.29 11.07
C SER A 38 2.22 0.90 10.90
N ALA A 39 1.71 0.86 9.67
CA ALA A 39 0.36 0.38 9.36
C ALA A 39 0.20 -1.14 9.63
N ARG A 40 1.20 -1.95 9.26
CA ARG A 40 1.20 -3.40 9.57
C ARG A 40 1.14 -3.67 11.07
N ARG A 41 1.86 -2.88 11.88
CA ARG A 41 1.85 -3.01 13.36
C ARG A 41 0.48 -2.79 13.99
N VAL A 42 -0.43 -2.07 13.31
CA VAL A 42 -1.81 -1.86 13.76
C VAL A 42 -2.81 -2.79 13.07
N GLY A 43 -2.33 -3.80 12.34
CA GLY A 43 -3.18 -4.84 11.74
C GLY A 43 -3.75 -4.50 10.36
N LEU A 44 -3.29 -3.44 9.70
CA LEU A 44 -3.66 -3.15 8.31
C LEU A 44 -2.81 -3.96 7.34
N ARG A 45 -3.42 -4.45 6.26
CA ARG A 45 -2.69 -5.01 5.12
C ARG A 45 -2.01 -3.89 4.34
N ALA A 46 -0.74 -3.62 4.65
CA ALA A 46 0.02 -2.55 4.02
C ALA A 46 1.08 -3.03 3.02
N ILE A 47 1.16 -2.36 1.87
CA ILE A 47 2.16 -2.58 0.82
C ILE A 47 3.01 -1.32 0.73
N ALA A 48 4.34 -1.46 0.79
CA ALA A 48 5.25 -0.40 0.37
C ALA A 48 5.55 -0.63 -1.11
N LEU A 49 5.18 0.32 -1.96
CA LEU A 49 5.42 0.25 -3.40
C LEU A 49 6.43 1.31 -3.82
N ASN A 50 7.66 0.88 -3.97
CA ASN A 50 8.78 1.64 -4.53
C ASN A 50 9.67 0.71 -5.37
N GLU A 51 10.58 1.29 -6.17
CA GLU A 51 11.46 0.52 -7.08
C GLU A 51 12.24 -0.61 -6.38
N ASP A 52 12.70 -0.38 -5.15
CA ASP A 52 13.50 -1.34 -4.41
C ASP A 52 12.62 -2.51 -3.94
N THR A 53 11.47 -2.21 -3.34
CA THR A 53 10.49 -3.23 -2.92
C THR A 53 9.92 -4.04 -4.09
N VAL A 54 9.71 -3.41 -5.25
CA VAL A 54 9.26 -4.10 -6.47
C VAL A 54 10.35 -5.04 -6.97
N ARG A 55 11.61 -4.59 -6.95
CA ARG A 55 12.75 -5.42 -7.32
C ARG A 55 12.93 -6.61 -6.37
N ASP A 56 12.79 -6.39 -5.08
CA ASP A 56 12.90 -7.45 -4.07
C ASP A 56 11.78 -8.48 -4.24
N ALA A 57 10.52 -8.02 -4.37
CA ALA A 57 9.38 -8.90 -4.61
C ALA A 57 9.54 -9.74 -5.88
N TYR A 58 10.11 -9.17 -6.95
CA TYR A 58 10.40 -9.89 -8.18
C TYR A 58 11.33 -11.09 -7.95
N TYR A 59 12.37 -10.94 -7.12
CA TYR A 59 13.26 -12.06 -6.75
C TYR A 59 12.53 -13.13 -5.95
N ASP A 60 11.55 -12.73 -5.14
CA ASP A 60 10.66 -13.63 -4.39
C ASP A 60 9.52 -14.22 -5.23
N LYS A 61 9.51 -13.98 -6.56
CA LYS A 61 8.46 -14.39 -7.50
C LYS A 61 7.07 -13.87 -7.10
N CYS A 62 7.03 -12.71 -6.46
CA CYS A 62 5.83 -11.99 -6.07
C CYS A 62 5.70 -10.72 -6.92
N ASP A 63 4.46 -10.35 -7.25
CA ASP A 63 4.20 -9.09 -7.93
C ASP A 63 3.35 -8.17 -7.04
N LEU A 64 3.94 -7.07 -6.59
CA LEU A 64 3.28 -6.12 -5.70
C LEU A 64 2.12 -5.36 -6.38
N TYR A 65 2.15 -5.25 -7.71
CA TYR A 65 1.05 -4.63 -8.45
C TYR A 65 -0.14 -5.57 -8.56
N ASP A 66 0.13 -6.87 -8.74
CA ASP A 66 -0.92 -7.89 -8.69
C ASP A 66 -1.44 -7.99 -7.26
N GLU A 67 -0.57 -8.03 -6.24
CA GLU A 67 -0.97 -8.02 -4.82
C GLU A 67 -1.83 -6.79 -4.47
N LEU A 68 -1.63 -5.65 -5.13
CA LEU A 68 -2.45 -4.46 -4.97
C LEU A 68 -3.85 -4.63 -5.58
N GLN A 69 -4.02 -5.36 -6.68
CA GLN A 69 -5.32 -5.59 -7.31
C GLN A 69 -6.04 -6.81 -6.76
N SER A 70 -5.34 -7.93 -6.62
CA SER A 70 -5.89 -9.21 -6.20
C SER A 70 -6.00 -9.28 -4.68
N GLY A 71 -7.21 -9.08 -4.16
CA GLY A 71 -7.50 -9.32 -2.75
C GLY A 71 -8.94 -9.00 -2.40
N GLU A 72 -9.44 -9.71 -1.40
CA GLU A 72 -10.81 -9.59 -0.90
C GLU A 72 -10.89 -8.81 0.40
N ASP A 73 -9.86 -8.02 0.70
CA ASP A 73 -9.66 -7.27 1.93
C ASP A 73 -9.41 -5.77 1.67
N VAL A 74 -9.32 -5.00 2.75
CA VAL A 74 -8.91 -3.60 2.73
C VAL A 74 -7.38 -3.53 2.73
N ARG A 75 -6.81 -3.00 1.66
CA ARG A 75 -5.37 -2.82 1.47
C ARG A 75 -4.99 -1.36 1.44
N ILE A 76 -3.84 -1.02 2.01
CA ILE A 76 -3.24 0.30 1.89
C ILE A 76 -1.87 0.20 1.22
N THR A 77 -1.67 0.95 0.14
CA THR A 77 -0.39 1.01 -0.56
C THR A 77 0.23 2.37 -0.35
N PHE A 78 1.46 2.38 0.17
CA PHE A 78 2.29 3.57 0.32
C PHE A 78 3.23 3.69 -0.87
N LEU A 79 3.14 4.79 -1.60
CA LEU A 79 3.91 4.98 -2.83
C LEU A 79 4.33 6.44 -3.02
N SER A 80 5.39 6.67 -3.80
CA SER A 80 5.77 8.03 -4.18
C SER A 80 4.94 8.55 -5.34
N PRO A 81 4.88 9.88 -5.56
CA PRO A 81 4.24 10.45 -6.76
C PRO A 81 4.80 9.86 -8.07
N GLN A 82 6.10 9.54 -8.10
CA GLN A 82 6.76 8.93 -9.26
C GLN A 82 6.23 7.52 -9.53
N MET A 83 6.05 6.71 -8.48
CA MET A 83 5.46 5.37 -8.61
C MET A 83 4.00 5.45 -9.05
N LEU A 84 3.25 6.46 -8.58
CA LEU A 84 1.86 6.69 -8.97
C LEU A 84 1.75 7.05 -10.46
N ALA A 85 2.65 7.91 -10.94
CA ALA A 85 2.72 8.32 -12.34
C ALA A 85 3.34 7.24 -13.27
N GLY A 86 3.82 6.13 -12.73
CA GLY A 86 4.43 5.05 -13.50
C GLY A 86 3.41 4.35 -14.40
N GLU A 87 3.83 3.96 -15.61
CA GLU A 87 2.98 3.32 -16.62
C GLU A 87 2.20 2.13 -16.05
N ARG A 88 2.86 1.33 -15.21
CA ARG A 88 2.26 0.16 -14.60
C ARG A 88 1.11 0.52 -13.66
N MET A 89 1.25 1.56 -12.84
CA MET A 89 0.17 2.02 -11.95
C MET A 89 -0.99 2.63 -12.74
N MET A 90 -0.68 3.42 -13.78
CA MET A 90 -1.68 4.05 -14.65
C MET A 90 -2.53 3.04 -15.43
N LYS A 91 -2.04 1.81 -15.65
CA LYS A 91 -2.81 0.71 -16.25
C LYS A 91 -3.75 0.01 -15.26
N LEU A 92 -3.53 0.18 -13.96
CA LEU A 92 -4.30 -0.48 -12.90
C LEU A 92 -5.44 0.40 -12.35
N LEU A 93 -5.37 1.71 -12.58
CA LEU A 93 -6.38 2.72 -12.26
C LEU A 93 -7.39 2.86 -13.40
#